data_AF-T1C0P5-F1
#
_entry.id   AF-T1C0P5-F1
#
_cell.length_a   1.000
_cell.length_b   1.000
_cell.length_c   1.000
_cell.angle_alpha   90.00
_cell.angle_beta   90.00
_cell.angle_gamma   90.00
#
_symmetry.space_group_name_H-M   'P 1'
#
loop_
_entity.id
_entity.type
_entity.pdbx_description
1 polymer ?
#
loop_
_entity_poly.entity_id
_entity_poly.type
_entity_poly.pdbx_seq_one_letter_code
_entity_poly.pdbx_strand_id
1 'polypeptide(L)' 'MSSVRKHYSTDLKVKIVLEILKEEKSVTQLASDHKIHYSQLLKWKKQA' A
#
# COMPACT_ATOMS: atom_id res chain seq x y z
N MET A 1 4.87 -8.82 -23.83
CA MET A 1 3.72 -8.23 -23.13
C MET A 1 4.23 -7.27 -22.05
N SER A 2 4.13 -5.97 -22.30
CA SER A 2 4.69 -4.91 -21.45
C SER A 2 3.90 -4.84 -20.14
N SER A 3 4.53 -5.21 -19.03
CA SER A 3 3.91 -5.09 -17.71
C SER A 3 3.76 -3.60 -17.38
N VAL A 4 2.53 -3.09 -17.44
CA VAL A 4 2.21 -1.71 -17.03
C VAL A 4 2.45 -1.62 -15.53
N ARG A 5 3.63 -1.13 -15.14
CA ARG A 5 3.92 -0.79 -13.76
C ARG A 5 3.05 0.39 -13.37
N LYS A 6 2.02 0.12 -12.58
CA LYS A 6 1.32 1.17 -11.83
C LYS A 6 2.34 1.83 -10.91
N HIS A 7 2.75 3.04 -11.26
CA HIS A 7 3.62 3.86 -10.41
C HIS A 7 2.75 4.42 -9.29
N TYR A 8 2.85 3.82 -8.11
CA TYR A 8 2.27 4.41 -6.91
C TYR A 8 3.23 5.48 -6.41
N SER A 9 2.77 6.73 -6.41
CA SER A 9 3.50 7.86 -5.85
C SER A 9 3.89 7.57 -4.41
N THR A 10 5.09 8.00 -4.02
CA THR A 10 5.63 7.79 -2.68
C THR A 10 4.68 8.33 -1.60
N ASP A 11 3.97 9.42 -1.88
CA ASP A 11 2.94 9.99 -1.01
C ASP A 11 1.81 9.02 -0.67
N LEU A 12 1.33 8.23 -1.64
CA LEU A 12 0.30 7.23 -1.39
C LEU A 12 0.84 6.11 -0.50
N LYS A 13 2.08 5.68 -0.72
CA LYS A 13 2.72 4.65 0.13
C LYS A 13 2.84 5.13 1.56
N VAL A 14 3.34 6.36 1.75
CA VAL A 14 3.53 6.98 3.07
C VAL A 14 2.19 7.15 3.77
N LYS A 15 1.16 7.66 3.07
CA LYS A 15 -0.18 7.82 3.64
C LYS A 15 -0.75 6.48 4.13
N ILE A 16 -0.61 5.42 3.33
CA ILE A 16 -1.12 4.09 3.69
C ILE A 16 -0.31 3.49 4.85
N VAL A 17 1.02 3.61 4.85
CA VAL A 17 1.85 3.12 5.96
C VAL A 17 1.53 3.87 7.27
N LEU A 18 1.30 5.18 7.20
CA LEU A 18 0.87 5.98 8.35
C LEU A 18 -0.51 5.56 8.87
N GLU A 19 -1.48 5.30 7.97
CA GLU A 19 -2.81 4.78 8.35
C GLU A 19 -2.74 3.38 8.97
N ILE A 20 -1.82 2.52 8.51
CA ILE A 20 -1.54 1.22 9.13
C ILE A 20 -0.95 1.39 10.53
N LEU A 21 0.01 2.32 10.70
CA LEU A 21 0.64 2.59 12.00
C LEU A 21 -0.33 3.22 13.01
N LYS A 22 -1.34 3.95 12.53
CA LYS A 22 -2.39 4.52 13.36
C LYS A 22 -3.45 3.49 13.79
N GLU A 23 -3.37 2.23 13.32
CA GLU A 23 -4.37 1.17 13.56
C GLU A 23 -5.82 1.52 13.15
N GLU A 24 -6.03 2.63 12.43
CA GLU A 24 -7.37 3.07 12.01
C GLU A 24 -7.97 2.14 10.96
N LYS A 25 -7.13 1.50 10.13
CA LYS A 25 -7.56 0.55 9.11
C LYS A 25 -6.55 -0.58 8.93
N SER A 26 -7.07 -1.81 8.87
CA SER A 26 -6.24 -2.99 8.61
C SER A 26 -5.62 -2.92 7.20
N VAL A 27 -4.41 -3.46 7.06
CA VAL A 27 -3.66 -3.55 5.79
C VAL A 27 -4.51 -4.17 4.68
N THR A 28 -5.37 -5.13 5.02
CA THR A 28 -6.28 -5.81 4.08
C THR A 28 -7.44 -4.91 3.62
N GLN A 29 -7.86 -3.99 4.48
CA GLN A 29 -8.93 -3.03 4.20
C GLN A 29 -8.41 -1.89 3.33
N LEU A 30 -7.21 -1.38 3.65
CA LEU A 30 -6.50 -0.40 2.81
C LEU A 30 -6.13 -0.97 1.44
N ALA A 31 -5.75 -2.25 1.35
CA ALA A 31 -5.56 -2.95 0.09
C ALA A 31 -6.82 -2.88 -0.79
N SER A 32 -7.98 -3.12 -0.17
CA SER A 32 -9.27 -3.15 -0.85
C SER A 32 -9.74 -1.74 -1.25
N ASP A 33 -9.67 -0.78 -0.32
CA ASP A 33 -10.06 0.63 -0.53
C ASP A 33 -9.20 1.30 -1.61
N HIS A 34 -7.88 1.13 -1.55
CA HIS A 34 -6.95 1.76 -2.47
C HIS A 34 -6.67 0.92 -3.74
N LYS A 35 -7.34 -0.24 -3.89
CA LYS A 35 -7.10 -1.21 -4.99
C LYS A 35 -5.63 -1.59 -5.14
N ILE A 36 -4.91 -1.63 -4.03
CA ILE A 36 -3.50 -2.02 -3.95
C ILE A 36 -3.47 -3.47 -3.51
N HIS A 37 -2.66 -4.30 -4.18
CA HIS A 37 -2.59 -5.69 -3.80
C HIS A 37 -1.91 -5.85 -2.44
N TYR A 38 -2.42 -6.72 -1.55
CA TYR A 38 -1.85 -6.97 -0.22
C TYR A 38 -0.33 -7.25 -0.26
N SER A 39 0.14 -7.95 -1.30
CA SER A 39 1.58 -8.20 -1.50
C SER A 39 2.43 -6.94 -1.72
N GLN A 40 1.86 -5.85 -2.23
CA GLN A 40 2.53 -4.55 -2.37
C GLN A 40 2.63 -3.85 -1.02
N LEU A 41 1.60 -3.96 -0.18
CA LEU A 41 1.62 -3.40 1.18
C LEU A 41 2.60 -4.14 2.10
N LEU A 42 2.65 -5.47 2.01
CA LEU A 42 3.69 -6.25 2.71
C LEU A 42 5.10 -5.85 2.30
N LYS A 43 5.32 -5.56 1.01
CA LYS A 43 6.60 -5.04 0.53
C LYS A 43 6.91 -3.66 1.11
N TRP A 44 5.93 -2.75 1.18
CA TRP A 44 6.13 -1.43 1.77
C TRP A 44 6.38 -1.49 3.28
N LYS A 45 5.65 -2.35 4.00
CA LYS A 45 5.89 -2.61 5.42
C LYS A 45 7.29 -3.17 5.69
N LYS A 46 7.82 -4.01 4.79
CA LYS A 46 9.20 -4.54 4.87
C LYS A 46 10.29 -3.55 4.46
N GLN A 47 9.92 -2.49 3.74
CA GLN A 47 10.86 -1.49 3.22
C GLN A 47 10.95 -0.25 4.12
N ALA A 48 10.01 -0.11 5.07
CA ALA A 48 10.12 0.79 6.22
C ALA A 48 11.06 0.17 7.25
#